data_AF-A0A970LGQ6-F1
#
_entry.id   AF-A0A970LGQ6-F1
#
_cell.length_a   1.000
_cell.length_b   1.000
_cell.length_c   1.000
_cell.angle_alpha   90.00
_cell.angle_beta   90.00
_cell.angle_gamma   90.00
#
_symmetry.space_group_name_H-M   'P 1'
#
loop_
_entity.id
_entity.type
_entity.pdbx_description
1 polymer ?
#
loop_
_entity_poly.entity_id
_entity_poly.type
_entity_poly.pdbx_seq_one_letter_code
_entity_poly.pdbx_strand_id
1 'polypeptide(L)' 'SIAGVDILELDNAVIALAKAGFYSESGMGCTGPIILTADEDYEKAVDVLFDNKFITQKPLDCLC' A
#
# COMPACT_ATOMS: atom_id res chain seq x y z
N SER A 1 6.01 0.34 -5.21
CA SER A 1 4.89 1.14 -4.66
C SER A 1 3.59 0.39 -4.88
N ILE A 2 2.61 0.56 -3.99
CA ILE A 2 1.32 -0.16 -4.03
C ILE A 2 0.26 0.83 -4.49
N ALA A 3 -0.37 0.58 -5.63
CA ALA A 3 -1.44 1.41 -6.18
C ALA A 3 -2.80 0.77 -5.94
N GLY A 4 -3.88 1.54 -6.14
CA GLY A 4 -5.26 1.05 -6.03
C GLY A 4 -5.84 1.15 -4.62
N VAL A 5 -5.25 1.99 -3.77
CA VAL A 5 -5.84 2.39 -2.49
C VAL A 5 -6.74 3.60 -2.72
N ASP A 6 -7.91 3.62 -2.12
CA ASP A 6 -8.82 4.76 -2.21
C ASP A 6 -8.26 5.97 -1.46
N ILE A 7 -8.45 7.19 -1.97
CA ILE A 7 -7.87 8.40 -1.35
C ILE A 7 -8.39 8.62 0.07
N LEU A 8 -9.63 8.21 0.33
CA LEU A 8 -10.26 8.29 1.65
C LEU A 8 -9.65 7.28 2.65
N GLU A 9 -9.15 6.16 2.13
CA GLU A 9 -8.57 5.08 2.92
C GLU A 9 -7.04 5.12 2.98
N LEU A 10 -6.40 6.04 2.25
CA LEU A 10 -4.95 6.12 2.13
C LEU A 10 -4.26 6.32 3.48
N ASP A 11 -4.82 7.17 4.34
CA ASP A 11 -4.29 7.41 5.69
C ASP A 11 -4.50 6.18 6.59
N ASN A 12 -5.67 5.55 6.51
CA ASN A 12 -5.99 4.32 7.24
C ASN A 12 -5.06 3.16 6.85
N ALA A 13 -4.74 3.04 5.56
CA ALA A 13 -3.81 2.06 5.00
C ALA A 13 -2.39 2.24 5.56
N VAL A 14 -1.86 3.48 5.58
CA VAL A 14 -0.55 3.79 6.17
C VAL A 14 -0.55 3.46 7.67
N ILE A 15 -1.60 3.84 8.40
CA ILE A 15 -1.73 3.55 9.84
C ILE A 15 -1.78 2.05 10.10
N ALA A 16 -2.48 1.27 9.28
CA ALA A 16 -2.57 -0.18 9.43
C ALA A 16 -1.20 -0.85 9.23
N LEU A 17 -0.44 -0.42 8.22
CA LEU A 17 0.93 -0.89 7.98
C LEU A 17 1.87 -0.49 9.12
N ALA A 18 1.79 0.75 9.60
CA ALA A 18 2.57 1.21 10.75
C ALA A 18 2.26 0.41 12.02
N LYS A 19 0.98 0.08 12.26
CA LYS A 19 0.55 -0.80 13.37
C LYS A 19 1.07 -2.22 13.25
N ALA A 20 1.25 -2.71 12.02
CA ALA A 20 1.87 -4.00 11.75
C ALA A 20 3.41 -3.97 11.86
N GLY A 21 4.01 -2.79 12.08
CA GLY A 21 5.44 -2.60 12.25
C GLY A 21 6.21 -2.35 10.95
N PHE A 22 5.50 -2.10 9.84
CA PHE A 22 6.11 -1.82 8.54
C PHE A 22 6.18 -0.31 8.28
N TYR A 23 7.29 0.14 7.71
CA TYR A 23 7.37 1.52 7.25
C TYR A 23 6.54 1.69 5.98
N SER A 24 5.68 2.70 6.00
CA SER A 24 4.88 3.07 4.83
C SER A 24 4.59 4.55 4.82
N GLU A 25 4.41 5.09 3.62
CA GLU A 25 4.13 6.51 3.39
C GLU A 25 3.10 6.67 2.28
N SER A 26 2.21 7.64 2.43
CA SER A 26 1.22 7.96 1.40
C SER A 26 1.84 8.84 0.33
N GLY A 27 1.48 8.60 -0.94
CA GLY A 27 1.95 9.38 -2.07
C GLY A 27 0.89 9.52 -3.16
N MET A 28 1.21 10.32 -4.16
CA MET A 28 0.44 10.40 -5.41
C MET A 28 1.35 10.06 -6.58
N GLY A 29 1.04 8.96 -7.27
CA GLY A 29 1.61 8.64 -8.57
C GLY A 29 0.88 9.39 -9.69
N CYS A 30 1.37 9.25 -10.91
CA CYS A 30 0.76 9.86 -12.11
C CYS A 30 -0.71 9.43 -12.32
N THR A 31 -1.08 8.25 -11.82
CA THR A 31 -2.41 7.63 -12.00
C THR A 31 -3.27 7.67 -10.74
N GLY A 32 -2.82 8.32 -9.66
CA GLY A 32 -3.59 8.46 -8.42
C GLY A 32 -2.82 8.09 -7.15
N PRO A 33 -3.54 7.91 -6.02
CA PRO A 33 -2.94 7.61 -4.72
C PRO A 33 -2.16 6.29 -4.71
N ILE A 34 -0.99 6.31 -4.09
CA ILE A 34 -0.10 5.16 -3.92
C ILE A 34 0.41 5.09 -2.48
N ILE A 35 0.73 3.89 -2.03
CA ILE A 35 1.50 3.65 -0.81
C ILE A 35 2.94 3.31 -1.19
N LEU A 36 3.88 4.03 -0.59
CA LEU A 36 5.30 3.76 -0.63
C LEU A 36 5.65 2.91 0.59
N THR A 37 6.47 1.88 0.40
CA THR A 37 6.97 1.01 1.47
C THR A 37 8.34 0.49 1.06
N ALA A 38 9.08 -0.12 1.99
CA ALA A 38 10.36 -0.73 1.69
C ALA A 38 10.17 -1.97 0.80
N ASP A 39 11.12 -2.23 -0.09
CA ASP A 39 11.06 -3.37 -1.01
C ASP A 39 10.99 -4.70 -0.25
N GLU A 40 11.76 -4.82 0.84
CA GLU A 40 11.77 -5.97 1.75
C GLU A 40 10.44 -6.23 2.47
N ASP A 41 9.62 -5.18 2.64
CA ASP A 41 8.32 -5.25 3.30
C ASP A 41 7.15 -5.25 2.31
N TYR A 42 7.41 -5.08 1.01
CA TYR A 42 6.38 -4.92 -0.01
C TYR A 42 5.36 -6.07 0.00
N GLU A 43 5.83 -7.32 0.00
CA GLU A 43 4.97 -8.50 0.00
C GLU A 43 4.05 -8.55 1.23
N LYS A 44 4.61 -8.27 2.41
CA LYS A 44 3.84 -8.25 3.67
C LYS A 44 2.88 -7.08 3.72
N ALA A 45 3.30 -5.91 3.24
CA ALA A 45 2.46 -4.72 3.19
C ALA A 45 1.27 -4.94 2.26
N VAL A 46 1.48 -5.52 1.07
CA VAL A 46 0.38 -5.92 0.17
C VAL A 46 -0.57 -6.88 0.86
N ASP A 47 -0.08 -7.86 1.63
CA ASP A 47 -0.92 -8.82 2.33
C ASP A 47 -1.77 -8.15 3.42
N VAL A 48 -1.17 -7.28 4.24
CA VAL A 48 -1.88 -6.49 5.26
C VAL A 48 -2.95 -5.61 4.62
N LEU A 49 -2.63 -4.91 3.52
CA LEU A 49 -3.58 -4.04 2.84
C LEU A 49 -4.74 -4.84 2.22
N PHE A 50 -4.46 -6.02 1.70
CA PHE A 50 -5.46 -6.91 1.12
C PHE A 50 -6.37 -7.52 2.20
N ASP A 51 -5.80 -7.96 3.32
CA ASP A 51 -6.56 -8.50 4.47
C ASP A 51 -7.49 -7.44 5.09
N ASN A 52 -6.99 -6.21 5.21
CA ASN A 52 -7.78 -5.06 5.66
C ASN A 52 -8.72 -4.49 4.58
N LYS A 53 -8.75 -5.08 3.38
CA LYS A 53 -9.60 -4.69 2.25
C LYS A 53 -9.39 -3.26 1.73
N PHE A 54 -8.20 -2.70 1.94
CA PHE A 54 -7.80 -1.41 1.37
C PHE A 54 -7.49 -1.51 -0.13
N ILE A 55 -7.08 -2.71 -0.59
CA ILE A 55 -6.87 -3.03 -2.00
C ILE A 55 -7.69 -4.27 -2.37
N THR A 56 -8.24 -4.27 -3.59
CA THR A 56 -9.04 -5.40 -4.12
C THR A 56 -8.23 -6.34 -5.00
N GLN A 57 -7.04 -5.92 -5.41
CA GLN A 57 -6.11 -6.70 -6.22
C GLN A 57 -4.71 -6.55 -5.64
N LYS A 58 -3.97 -7.66 -5.57
CA LYS A 58 -2.54 -7.60 -5.28
C LYS A 58 -1.85 -7.02 -6.52
N PRO A 59 -1.19 -5.86 -6.45
CA PRO A 59 -0.45 -5.34 -7.58
C PRO A 59 0.57 -6.40 -8.01
N LEU A 60 0.45 -6.85 -9.25
CA LEU A 60 1.44 -7.72 -9.86
C LEU A 60 2.64 -6.82 -10.17
N ASP A 61 3.75 -7.10 -9.49
CA ASP A 61 5.02 -6.39 -9.57
C ASP A 61 5.28 -5.84 -10.98
N CYS A 62 5.05 -4.53 -11.16
CA CYS A 62 5.39 -3.88 -12.41
C CYS A 62 6.87 -3.51 -12.32
N LEU A 63 7.71 -4.49 -12.62
CA LEU A 63 9.09 -4.29 -13.06
C LEU A 63 9.05 -3.49 -14.37
N CYS A 64 8.99 -2.16 -14.28
CA CYS A 64 9.25 -1.25 -15.40
C CYS A 64 10.15 -0.11 -14.92
#